data_AF-A0A7W7SXG6-F1
#
_entry.id   AF-A0A7W7SXG6-F1
#
_cell.length_a   1.000
_cell.length_b   1.000
_cell.length_c   1.000
_cell.angle_alpha   90.00
_cell.angle_beta   90.00
_cell.angle_gamma   90.00
#
_symmetry.space_group_name_H-M   'P 1'
#
loop_
_entity.id
_entity.type
_entity.pdbx_description
1 polymer ?
#
loop_
_entity_poly.entity_id
_entity_poly.type
_entity_poly.pdbx_seq_one_letter_code
_entity_poly.pdbx_strand_id
1 'polypeptide(L)'
;MHPLAAAVRRLTLPVVRRFTAGRTVSDAVDAAETLVDQGFRVTLAGGGVDGESYLRLVEELAAGGLLEDTDLEPEVDADRVRALGARVVRRVPASDRLAVESDRVHLAERGPSHAAKLDYVRCVNALLAAPGEPVFSTGDRRLVEIIGERARWYDRPPGSFEYEVPLGARGRHALSALGHTVRVRVPFGPRWYAVGRR
;
A
#
# COMPACT_ATOMS: atom_id res chain seq x y z
N MET A 1 32.21 9.11 -14.89
CA MET A 1 30.89 8.47 -15.09
C MET A 1 30.79 7.99 -16.53
N HIS A 2 30.56 6.70 -16.77
CA HIS A 2 30.58 6.11 -18.11
C HIS A 2 29.29 6.45 -18.91
N PRO A 3 29.37 6.93 -20.16
CA PRO A 3 28.22 7.44 -20.93
C PRO A 3 27.13 6.39 -21.23
N LEU A 4 27.50 5.11 -21.33
CA LEU A 4 26.56 4.00 -21.51
C LEU A 4 25.61 3.80 -20.31
N ALA A 5 26.07 4.04 -19.08
CA ALA A 5 25.24 3.93 -17.88
C ALA A 5 24.14 5.00 -17.84
N ALA A 6 24.42 6.21 -18.35
CA ALA A 6 23.44 7.28 -18.45
C ALA A 6 22.35 7.00 -19.50
N ALA A 7 22.72 6.39 -20.64
CA ALA A 7 21.79 6.03 -21.71
C ALA A 7 20.84 4.88 -21.29
N VAL A 8 21.36 3.82 -20.67
CA VAL A 8 20.54 2.71 -20.13
C VAL A 8 19.59 3.20 -19.05
N ARG A 9 20.04 4.12 -18.20
CA ARG A 9 19.23 4.76 -17.15
C ARG A 9 18.07 5.57 -17.76
N ARG A 10 18.30 6.33 -18.84
CA ARG A 10 17.24 7.10 -19.54
C ARG A 10 16.17 6.21 -20.16
N LEU A 11 16.55 5.04 -20.68
CA LEU A 11 15.62 4.11 -21.33
C LEU A 11 14.78 3.30 -20.33
N THR A 12 15.31 2.99 -19.15
CA THR A 12 14.64 2.11 -18.17
C THR A 12 13.97 2.87 -17.02
N LEU A 13 14.42 4.09 -16.69
CA LEU A 13 13.81 4.92 -15.64
C LEU A 13 12.30 5.08 -15.76
N PRO A 14 11.72 5.36 -16.95
CA PRO A 14 10.27 5.49 -17.09
C PRO A 14 9.52 4.18 -16.78
N VAL A 15 10.13 3.04 -17.11
CA VAL A 15 9.57 1.70 -16.82
C VAL A 15 9.70 1.36 -15.34
N VAL A 16 10.81 1.73 -14.70
CA VAL A 16 11.05 1.47 -13.27
C VAL A 16 10.20 2.38 -12.39
N ARG A 17 10.09 3.67 -12.71
CA ARG A 17 9.25 4.64 -11.98
C ARG A 17 7.75 4.29 -11.98
N ARG A 18 7.32 3.38 -12.88
CA ARG A 18 5.97 2.80 -12.82
C ARG A 18 5.74 1.97 -11.55
N PHE A 19 6.78 1.48 -10.89
CA PHE A 19 6.69 0.51 -9.79
C PHE A 19 7.38 0.95 -8.50
N THR A 20 8.06 2.10 -8.50
CA THR A 20 8.69 2.70 -7.32
C THR A 20 8.63 4.21 -7.42
N ALA A 21 8.49 4.89 -6.27
CA ALA A 21 8.68 6.33 -6.20
C ALA A 21 10.11 6.73 -6.57
N GLY A 22 11.08 5.91 -6.17
CA GLY A 22 12.49 6.21 -6.33
C GLY A 22 13.31 5.61 -5.19
N ARG A 23 14.44 6.24 -4.89
CA ARG A 23 15.40 5.71 -3.89
C ARG A 23 15.57 6.62 -2.69
N THR A 24 14.98 7.81 -2.70
CA THR A 24 15.15 8.85 -1.67
C THR A 24 13.85 9.12 -0.91
N VAL A 25 13.97 9.87 0.19
CA VAL A 25 12.83 10.38 0.96
C VAL A 25 12.01 11.36 0.11
N SER A 26 12.66 12.35 -0.51
CA SER A 26 12.00 13.31 -1.41
C SER A 26 11.25 12.63 -2.55
N ASP A 27 11.82 11.58 -3.20
CA ASP A 27 11.07 10.81 -4.22
C ASP A 27 9.73 10.27 -3.66
N ALA A 28 9.74 9.80 -2.40
CA ALA A 28 8.57 9.22 -1.75
C ALA A 28 7.54 10.29 -1.36
N VAL A 29 7.99 11.45 -0.89
CA VAL A 29 7.12 12.60 -0.56
C VAL A 29 6.46 13.13 -1.83
N ASP A 30 7.22 13.38 -2.90
CA ASP A 30 6.69 13.84 -4.19
C ASP A 30 5.64 12.88 -4.76
N ALA A 31 5.89 11.56 -4.62
CA ALA A 31 4.94 10.54 -5.05
C ALA A 31 3.68 10.51 -4.17
N ALA A 32 3.82 10.71 -2.86
CA ALA A 32 2.70 10.77 -1.95
C ALA A 32 1.82 11.99 -2.25
N GLU A 33 2.40 13.18 -2.36
CA GLU A 33 1.73 14.43 -2.72
C GLU A 33 0.95 14.27 -4.03
N THR A 34 1.61 13.80 -5.09
CA THR A 34 0.99 13.58 -6.41
C THR A 34 -0.21 12.64 -6.34
N LEU A 35 -0.16 11.60 -5.51
CA LEU A 35 -1.24 10.61 -5.39
C LEU A 35 -2.38 11.10 -4.51
N VAL A 36 -2.07 11.82 -3.43
CA VAL A 36 -3.07 12.45 -2.56
C VAL A 36 -3.83 13.53 -3.32
N ASP A 37 -3.16 14.36 -4.12
CA ASP A 37 -3.79 15.35 -5.01
C ASP A 37 -4.72 14.70 -6.05
N GLN A 38 -4.47 13.44 -6.42
CA GLN A 38 -5.34 12.65 -7.30
C GLN A 38 -6.52 11.99 -6.56
N GLY A 39 -6.65 12.21 -5.25
CA GLY A 39 -7.70 11.63 -4.40
C GLY A 39 -7.42 10.20 -3.92
N PHE A 40 -6.16 9.76 -3.93
CA PHE A 40 -5.77 8.45 -3.41
C PHE A 40 -5.15 8.56 -2.01
N ARG A 41 -5.35 7.53 -1.19
CA ARG A 41 -4.51 7.30 0.01
C ARG A 41 -3.22 6.62 -0.39
N VAL A 42 -2.21 6.66 0.48
CA VAL A 42 -0.86 6.14 0.16
C VAL A 42 -0.36 5.19 1.25
N THR A 43 0.28 4.09 0.84
CA THR A 43 1.17 3.31 1.72
C THR A 43 2.58 3.46 1.20
N LEU A 44 3.47 4.12 1.94
CA LEU A 44 4.90 4.19 1.60
C LEU A 44 5.62 2.98 2.20
N ALA A 45 6.10 2.09 1.33
CA ALA A 45 6.78 0.86 1.73
C ALA A 45 8.29 0.98 1.48
N GLY A 46 9.05 1.22 2.54
CA GLY A 46 10.46 1.59 2.43
C GLY A 46 11.40 0.40 2.54
N GLY A 47 12.11 0.09 1.47
CA GLY A 47 13.12 -0.97 1.42
C GLY A 47 14.53 -0.43 1.63
N GLY A 48 15.21 -0.86 2.70
CA GLY A 48 16.57 -0.41 3.01
C GLY A 48 16.67 1.05 3.44
N VAL A 49 15.61 1.58 4.06
CA VAL A 49 15.55 2.93 4.62
C VAL A 49 15.91 2.83 6.11
N ASP A 50 16.84 3.65 6.58
CA ASP A 50 17.26 3.71 7.97
C ASP A 50 16.35 4.62 8.82
N GLY A 51 16.55 4.60 10.15
CA GLY A 51 15.73 5.35 11.09
C GLY A 51 15.80 6.88 10.90
N GLU A 52 16.98 7.43 10.60
CA GLU A 52 17.15 8.87 10.36
C GLU A 52 16.43 9.32 9.09
N SER A 53 16.40 8.47 8.06
CA SER A 53 15.64 8.73 6.83
C SER A 53 14.13 8.64 7.07
N TYR A 54 13.66 7.75 7.95
CA TYR A 54 12.25 7.74 8.37
C TYR A 54 11.86 8.98 9.19
N LEU A 55 12.75 9.48 10.06
CA LEU A 55 12.51 10.76 10.75
C LEU A 55 12.29 11.90 9.75
N ARG A 56 13.22 12.08 8.82
CA ARG A 56 13.09 13.09 7.76
C ARG A 56 11.83 12.90 6.93
N LEU A 57 11.49 11.65 6.57
CA LEU A 57 10.26 11.36 5.85
C LEU A 57 9.02 11.81 6.62
N VAL A 58 8.94 11.52 7.91
CA VAL A 58 7.79 11.92 8.74
C VAL A 58 7.72 13.43 8.90
N GLU A 59 8.86 14.11 9.10
CA GLU A 59 8.93 15.58 9.16
C GLU A 59 8.46 16.23 7.85
N GLU A 60 8.92 15.74 6.70
CA GLU A 60 8.52 16.25 5.39
C GLU A 60 7.04 15.99 5.08
N LEU A 61 6.52 14.79 5.40
CA LEU A 61 5.09 14.48 5.28
C LEU A 61 4.24 15.35 6.20
N ALA A 62 4.71 15.63 7.43
CA ALA A 62 4.03 16.51 8.36
C ALA A 62 3.98 17.95 7.83
N ALA A 63 5.10 18.45 7.34
CA ALA A 63 5.20 19.79 6.75
C ALA A 63 4.29 19.95 5.51
N GLY A 64 4.12 18.88 4.73
CA GLY A 64 3.20 18.83 3.60
C GLY A 64 1.74 18.52 3.95
N GLY A 65 1.40 18.27 5.23
CA GLY A 65 0.04 17.89 5.63
C GLY A 65 -0.42 16.51 5.15
N LEU A 66 0.51 15.62 4.79
CA LEU A 66 0.23 14.33 4.13
C LEU A 66 0.04 13.15 5.10
N LEU A 67 0.25 13.35 6.41
CA LEU A 67 0.25 12.26 7.41
C LEU A 67 -1.11 11.58 7.61
N GLU A 68 -2.22 12.27 7.32
CA GLU A 68 -3.56 11.69 7.49
C GLU A 68 -3.85 10.60 6.45
N ASP A 69 -3.42 10.85 5.20
CA ASP A 69 -3.67 10.00 4.04
C ASP A 69 -2.50 9.06 3.70
N THR A 70 -1.38 9.18 4.41
CA THR A 70 -0.17 8.37 4.18
C THR A 70 0.15 7.47 5.37
N ASP A 71 0.08 6.16 5.14
CA ASP A 71 0.53 5.15 6.10
C ASP A 71 1.94 4.65 5.72
N LEU A 72 2.75 4.25 6.70
CA LEU A 72 4.11 3.77 6.48
C LEU A 72 4.22 2.26 6.69
N GLU A 73 4.95 1.57 5.81
CA GLU A 73 5.31 0.15 5.96
C GLU A 73 6.84 0.04 6.07
N PRO A 74 7.40 0.19 7.30
CA PRO A 74 8.84 0.22 7.51
C PRO A 74 9.47 -1.18 7.60
N GLU A 75 10.73 -1.30 7.15
CA GLU A 75 11.60 -2.46 7.47
C GLU A 75 12.31 -2.32 8.84
N VAL A 76 12.31 -1.12 9.42
CA VAL A 76 12.82 -0.84 10.77
C VAL A 76 11.74 -1.10 11.82
N ASP A 77 12.10 -0.96 13.10
CA ASP A 77 11.18 -1.07 14.22
C ASP A 77 9.97 -0.13 14.06
N ALA A 78 8.78 -0.74 13.97
CA ALA A 78 7.53 -0.04 13.76
C ALA A 78 7.18 0.92 14.92
N ASP A 79 7.52 0.58 16.15
CA ASP A 79 7.17 1.42 17.32
C ASP A 79 8.01 2.69 17.36
N ARG A 80 9.25 2.62 16.88
CA ARG A 80 10.07 3.82 16.68
C ARG A 80 9.45 4.76 15.66
N VAL A 81 8.93 4.23 14.55
CA VAL A 81 8.29 5.04 13.50
C VAL A 81 6.95 5.61 14.00
N ARG A 82 6.16 4.84 14.76
CA ARG A 82 4.93 5.34 15.40
C ARG A 82 5.21 6.48 16.37
N ALA A 83 6.29 6.39 17.14
CA ALA A 83 6.70 7.45 18.07
C ALA A 83 7.02 8.79 17.39
N LEU A 84 7.26 8.80 16.08
CA LEU A 84 7.44 10.02 15.28
C LEU A 84 6.11 10.67 14.87
N GLY A 85 4.96 10.05 15.18
CA GLY A 85 3.63 10.55 14.85
C GLY A 85 3.04 9.99 13.55
N ALA A 86 3.70 9.04 12.90
CA ALA A 86 3.19 8.40 11.68
C ALA A 86 2.33 7.17 11.96
N ARG A 87 1.30 6.95 11.14
CA ARG A 87 0.55 5.69 11.14
C ARG A 87 1.39 4.60 10.47
N VAL A 88 1.57 3.47 11.15
CA VAL A 88 2.32 2.32 10.61
C VAL A 88 1.37 1.18 10.26
N VAL A 89 1.47 0.72 9.01
CA VAL A 89 0.69 -0.37 8.43
C VAL A 89 0.82 -1.64 9.26
N ARG A 90 -0.31 -2.23 9.62
CA ARG A 90 -0.40 -3.58 10.17
C ARG A 90 -0.78 -4.55 9.08
N ARG A 91 0.22 -5.08 8.36
CA ARG A 91 0.01 -6.06 7.30
C ARG A 91 -0.13 -7.45 7.89
N VAL A 92 -1.21 -8.14 7.51
CA VAL A 92 -1.50 -9.51 7.95
C VAL A 92 -1.64 -10.41 6.73
N PRO A 93 -0.89 -11.53 6.65
CA PRO A 93 -1.09 -12.49 5.58
C PRO A 93 -2.41 -13.24 5.78
N ALA A 94 -3.16 -13.45 4.70
CA ALA A 94 -4.39 -14.24 4.77
C ALA A 94 -4.13 -15.66 5.33
N SER A 95 -4.87 -16.05 6.36
CA SER A 95 -4.80 -17.40 6.92
C SER A 95 -6.10 -17.75 7.62
N ASP A 96 -6.36 -19.05 7.76
CA ASP A 96 -7.56 -19.58 8.43
C ASP A 96 -7.68 -19.18 9.90
N ARG A 97 -6.64 -18.59 10.49
CA ARG A 97 -6.56 -18.16 11.89
C ARG A 97 -6.60 -16.65 12.07
N LEU A 98 -6.94 -15.88 11.02
CA LEU A 98 -7.06 -14.43 11.17
C LEU A 98 -8.13 -14.12 12.21
N ALA A 99 -7.70 -13.67 13.40
CA ALA A 99 -8.60 -13.11 14.38
C ALA A 99 -9.14 -11.80 13.80
N VAL A 100 -10.48 -11.68 13.75
CA VAL A 100 -11.12 -10.44 13.34
C VAL A 100 -10.98 -9.46 14.50
N GLU A 101 -9.95 -8.64 14.41
CA GLU A 101 -9.67 -7.59 15.39
C GLU A 101 -10.36 -6.29 14.97
N SER A 102 -10.69 -5.45 15.95
CA SER A 102 -11.31 -4.14 15.71
C SER A 102 -10.39 -3.13 15.01
N ASP A 103 -9.06 -3.36 15.06
CA ASP A 103 -8.07 -2.45 14.49
C ASP A 103 -7.91 -2.64 12.97
N ARG A 104 -7.70 -1.52 12.25
CA ARG A 104 -7.43 -1.51 10.80
C ARG A 104 -6.27 -2.45 10.44
N VAL A 105 -6.53 -3.37 9.51
CA VAL A 105 -5.57 -4.37 9.00
C VAL A 105 -5.40 -4.25 7.49
N HIS A 106 -4.18 -4.46 7.00
CA HIS A 106 -3.90 -4.60 5.58
C HIS A 106 -3.81 -6.10 5.25
N LEU A 107 -4.92 -6.69 4.82
CA LEU A 107 -4.98 -8.10 4.43
C LEU A 107 -4.24 -8.28 3.10
N ALA A 108 -3.15 -9.04 3.13
CA ALA A 108 -2.34 -9.34 1.95
C ALA A 108 -2.50 -10.79 1.48
N GLU A 109 -2.52 -10.97 0.16
CA GLU A 109 -2.41 -12.30 -0.46
C GLU A 109 -1.06 -12.96 -0.13
N ARG A 110 -1.07 -14.28 0.09
CA ARG A 110 0.15 -15.06 0.38
C ARG A 110 0.89 -15.56 -0.86
N GLY A 111 0.32 -15.38 -2.04
CA GLY A 111 0.91 -15.85 -3.29
C GLY A 111 -0.13 -16.24 -4.34
N PRO A 112 0.32 -16.74 -5.50
CA PRO A 112 -0.54 -16.90 -6.68
C PRO A 112 -1.38 -18.18 -6.68
N SER A 113 -1.19 -19.10 -5.72
CA SER A 113 -1.86 -20.41 -5.73
C SER A 113 -3.36 -20.27 -5.55
N HIS A 114 -4.12 -21.21 -6.12
CA HIS A 114 -5.57 -21.22 -5.96
C HIS A 114 -5.97 -21.31 -4.48
N ALA A 115 -5.28 -22.15 -3.69
CA ALA A 115 -5.51 -22.26 -2.25
C ALA A 115 -5.28 -20.91 -1.53
N ALA A 116 -4.21 -20.18 -1.84
CA ALA A 116 -3.95 -18.88 -1.23
C ALA A 116 -5.04 -17.85 -1.57
N LYS A 117 -5.61 -17.89 -2.78
CA LYS A 117 -6.73 -17.05 -3.18
C LYS A 117 -8.02 -17.42 -2.44
N LEU A 118 -8.26 -18.71 -2.21
CA LEU A 118 -9.40 -19.16 -1.40
C LEU A 118 -9.26 -18.70 0.06
N ASP A 119 -8.07 -18.83 0.67
CA ASP A 119 -7.79 -18.34 2.02
C ASP A 119 -8.00 -16.82 2.12
N TYR A 120 -7.54 -16.09 1.10
CA TYR A 120 -7.74 -14.65 1.01
C TYR A 120 -9.22 -14.29 1.00
N VAL A 121 -10.04 -14.92 0.14
CA VAL A 121 -11.48 -14.66 0.07
C VAL A 121 -12.19 -15.06 1.35
N ARG A 122 -11.77 -16.13 2.04
CA ARG A 122 -12.27 -16.49 3.38
C ARG A 122 -12.01 -15.35 4.39
N CYS A 123 -10.81 -14.81 4.41
CA CYS A 123 -10.46 -13.69 5.30
C CYS A 123 -11.23 -12.41 4.94
N VAL A 124 -11.40 -12.12 3.64
CA VAL A 124 -12.22 -10.98 3.16
C VAL A 124 -13.63 -11.08 3.71
N ASN A 125 -14.27 -12.25 3.60
CA ASN A 125 -15.63 -12.47 4.10
C ASN A 125 -15.71 -12.27 5.62
N ALA A 126 -14.74 -12.80 6.37
CA ALA A 126 -14.70 -12.63 7.82
C ALA A 126 -14.54 -11.17 8.25
N LEU A 127 -13.68 -10.40 7.56
CA LEU A 127 -13.45 -8.99 7.84
C LEU A 127 -14.64 -8.11 7.42
N LEU A 128 -15.28 -8.39 6.29
CA LEU A 128 -16.48 -7.67 5.84
C LEU A 128 -17.69 -7.91 6.75
N ALA A 129 -17.77 -9.09 7.40
CA ALA A 129 -18.83 -9.39 8.36
C ALA A 129 -18.69 -8.66 9.71
N ALA A 130 -17.55 -8.03 9.97
CA ALA A 130 -17.23 -7.38 11.24
C ALA A 130 -17.21 -5.85 11.11
N PRO A 131 -17.35 -5.09 12.21
CA PRO A 131 -17.48 -3.63 12.15
C PRO A 131 -16.17 -2.87 11.83
N GLY A 132 -15.03 -3.55 11.74
CA GLY A 132 -13.73 -2.90 11.47
C GLY A 132 -13.63 -2.26 10.07
N GLU A 133 -12.54 -1.55 9.82
CA GLU A 133 -12.25 -0.87 8.55
C GLU A 133 -11.04 -1.53 7.84
N PRO A 134 -11.21 -2.73 7.28
CA PRO A 134 -10.11 -3.46 6.67
C PRO A 134 -9.61 -2.79 5.39
N VAL A 135 -8.32 -2.98 5.12
CA VAL A 135 -7.66 -2.62 3.86
C VAL A 135 -7.35 -3.91 3.10
N PHE A 136 -7.91 -4.09 1.92
CA PHE A 136 -7.71 -5.28 1.11
C PHE A 136 -6.59 -5.05 0.09
N SER A 137 -5.41 -5.61 0.37
CA SER A 137 -4.21 -5.44 -0.44
C SER A 137 -4.10 -6.54 -1.50
N THR A 138 -4.34 -6.19 -2.76
CA THR A 138 -4.26 -7.15 -3.88
C THR A 138 -3.91 -6.44 -5.19
N GLY A 139 -3.11 -7.13 -6.02
CA GLY A 139 -2.88 -6.76 -7.42
C GLY A 139 -3.74 -7.57 -8.40
N ASP A 140 -4.45 -8.61 -7.93
CA ASP A 140 -5.27 -9.49 -8.76
C ASP A 140 -6.63 -8.83 -9.02
N ARG A 141 -6.87 -8.47 -10.28
CA ARG A 141 -8.13 -7.84 -10.72
C ARG A 141 -9.36 -8.69 -10.40
N ARG A 142 -9.24 -10.02 -10.43
CA ARG A 142 -10.34 -10.93 -10.10
C ARG A 142 -10.69 -10.83 -8.62
N LEU A 143 -9.68 -10.73 -7.75
CA LEU A 143 -9.93 -10.56 -6.31
C LEU A 143 -10.53 -9.18 -6.01
N VAL A 144 -10.10 -8.12 -6.71
CA VAL A 144 -10.72 -6.79 -6.62
C VAL A 144 -12.22 -6.85 -6.94
N GLU A 145 -12.59 -7.52 -8.03
CA GLU A 145 -13.99 -7.72 -8.43
C GLU A 145 -14.75 -8.51 -7.37
N ILE A 146 -14.19 -9.62 -6.89
CA ILE A 146 -14.78 -10.46 -5.83
C ILE A 146 -14.99 -9.66 -4.54
N ILE A 147 -14.01 -8.85 -4.10
CA ILE A 147 -14.16 -8.01 -2.90
C ILE A 147 -15.37 -7.08 -3.06
N GLY A 148 -15.55 -6.47 -4.23
CA GLY A 148 -16.70 -5.60 -4.50
C GLY A 148 -18.04 -6.35 -4.44
N GLU A 149 -18.10 -7.57 -4.96
CA GLU A 149 -19.30 -8.42 -4.84
C GLU A 149 -19.57 -8.83 -3.38
N ARG A 150 -18.52 -9.23 -2.64
CA ARG A 150 -18.64 -9.61 -1.23
C ARG A 150 -19.05 -8.42 -0.36
N ALA A 151 -18.49 -7.24 -0.60
CA ALA A 151 -18.87 -6.03 0.13
C ALA A 151 -20.37 -5.73 0.00
N ARG A 152 -20.94 -5.89 -1.20
CA ARG A 152 -22.40 -5.77 -1.43
C ARG A 152 -23.18 -6.84 -0.68
N TRP A 153 -22.70 -8.09 -0.68
CA TRP A 153 -23.35 -9.18 0.05
C TRP A 153 -23.42 -8.96 1.58
N TYR A 154 -22.41 -8.29 2.14
CA TYR A 154 -22.34 -7.94 3.56
C TYR A 154 -22.87 -6.53 3.86
N ASP A 155 -23.57 -5.89 2.91
CA ASP A 155 -24.12 -4.53 3.05
C ASP A 155 -23.07 -3.49 3.50
N ARG A 156 -21.82 -3.64 3.05
CA ARG A 156 -20.72 -2.74 3.40
C ARG A 156 -20.73 -1.50 2.50
N PRO A 157 -20.96 -0.29 3.06
CA PRO A 157 -20.94 0.91 2.26
C PRO A 157 -19.51 1.27 1.81
N PRO A 158 -19.35 1.99 0.69
CA PRO A 158 -18.07 2.61 0.34
C PRO A 158 -17.53 3.45 1.51
N GLY A 159 -16.21 3.45 1.70
CA GLY A 159 -15.55 4.11 2.83
C GLY A 159 -15.46 3.27 4.10
N SER A 160 -16.27 2.21 4.24
CA SER A 160 -16.16 1.26 5.36
C SER A 160 -15.03 0.24 5.20
N PHE A 161 -14.32 0.26 4.08
CA PHE A 161 -13.12 -0.53 3.80
C PHE A 161 -12.34 0.17 2.67
N GLU A 162 -11.05 -0.16 2.53
CA GLU A 162 -10.20 0.40 1.47
C GLU A 162 -9.67 -0.70 0.55
N TYR A 163 -9.51 -0.38 -0.74
CA TYR A 163 -8.70 -1.18 -1.65
C TYR A 163 -7.26 -0.69 -1.59
N GLU A 164 -6.30 -1.58 -1.35
CA GLU A 164 -4.88 -1.25 -1.55
C GLU A 164 -4.33 -1.94 -2.80
N VAL A 165 -3.84 -1.14 -3.74
CA VAL A 165 -3.31 -1.61 -5.03
C VAL A 165 -1.85 -1.16 -5.21
N PRO A 166 -1.00 -1.92 -5.91
CA PRO A 166 0.38 -1.48 -6.17
C PRO A 166 0.41 -0.25 -7.08
N LEU A 167 1.42 0.61 -6.94
CA LEU A 167 1.63 1.83 -7.76
C LEU A 167 1.40 1.64 -9.27
N GLY A 168 1.89 0.52 -9.81
CA GLY A 168 1.78 0.18 -11.22
C GLY A 168 0.44 -0.40 -11.67
N ALA A 169 -0.53 -0.57 -10.75
CA ALA A 169 -1.83 -1.17 -11.03
C ALA A 169 -2.63 -0.36 -12.05
N ARG A 170 -3.36 -1.07 -12.90
CA ARG A 170 -4.35 -0.48 -13.82
C ARG A 170 -5.71 -0.46 -13.12
N GLY A 171 -6.56 0.51 -13.46
CA GLY A 171 -7.95 0.54 -12.98
C GLY A 171 -8.19 1.24 -11.64
N ARG A 172 -7.15 1.77 -10.95
CA ARG A 172 -7.32 2.51 -9.69
C ARG A 172 -8.29 3.71 -9.80
N HIS A 173 -8.23 4.45 -10.92
CA HIS A 173 -9.15 5.57 -11.16
C HIS A 173 -10.59 5.09 -11.39
N ALA A 174 -10.78 3.91 -11.98
CA ALA A 174 -12.12 3.33 -12.14
C ALA A 174 -12.72 2.94 -10.78
N LEU A 175 -11.92 2.35 -9.89
CA LEU A 175 -12.36 2.05 -8.51
C LEU A 175 -12.74 3.33 -7.74
N SER A 176 -11.89 4.36 -7.82
CA SER A 176 -12.15 5.65 -7.17
C SER A 176 -13.41 6.34 -7.76
N ALA A 177 -13.60 6.30 -9.09
CA ALA A 177 -14.80 6.84 -9.73
C ALA A 177 -16.09 6.11 -9.34
N LEU A 178 -16.00 4.87 -8.86
CA LEU A 178 -17.12 4.13 -8.28
C LEU A 178 -17.38 4.48 -6.79
N GLY A 179 -16.66 5.46 -6.25
CA GLY A 179 -16.80 5.93 -4.86
C GLY A 179 -16.00 5.12 -3.84
N HIS A 180 -15.16 4.18 -4.27
CA HIS A 180 -14.33 3.41 -3.35
C HIS A 180 -13.13 4.21 -2.86
N THR A 181 -12.78 4.06 -1.58
CA THR A 181 -11.49 4.52 -1.05
C THR A 181 -10.38 3.62 -1.59
N VAL A 182 -9.44 4.22 -2.32
CA VAL A 182 -8.32 3.52 -2.94
C VAL A 182 -7.00 4.03 -2.36
N ARG A 183 -6.23 3.09 -1.82
CA ARG A 183 -4.87 3.28 -1.34
C ARG A 183 -3.86 2.73 -2.35
N VAL A 184 -2.82 3.51 -2.63
CA VAL A 184 -1.74 3.11 -3.54
C VAL A 184 -0.52 2.73 -2.72
N ARG A 185 -0.07 1.49 -2.84
CA ARG A 185 1.18 1.03 -2.22
C ARG A 185 2.37 1.40 -3.09
N VAL A 186 3.24 2.22 -2.55
CA VAL A 186 4.37 2.87 -3.22
C VAL A 186 5.68 2.37 -2.60
N PRO A 187 6.41 1.47 -3.28
CA PRO A 187 7.75 1.11 -2.87
C PRO A 187 8.70 2.30 -3.02
N PHE A 188 9.64 2.47 -2.08
CA PHE A 188 10.72 3.44 -2.19
C PHE A 188 11.99 2.95 -1.48
N GLY A 189 13.09 3.68 -1.68
CA GLY A 189 14.35 3.45 -0.97
C GLY A 189 15.38 2.60 -1.74
N PRO A 190 16.59 2.45 -1.18
CA PRO A 190 17.71 1.79 -1.85
C PRO A 190 17.44 0.33 -2.26
N ARG A 191 16.57 -0.36 -1.52
CA ARG A 191 16.18 -1.78 -1.71
C ARG A 191 14.68 -1.93 -2.02
N TRP A 192 14.07 -0.97 -2.70
CA TRP A 192 12.64 -0.99 -3.07
C TRP A 192 12.19 -2.30 -3.74
N TYR A 193 13.06 -2.99 -4.48
CA TYR A 193 12.76 -4.25 -5.17
C TYR A 193 12.56 -5.45 -4.23
N ALA A 194 12.99 -5.34 -2.97
CA ALA A 194 12.82 -6.38 -1.95
C ALA A 194 11.53 -6.22 -1.14
N VAL A 195 10.86 -5.06 -1.26
CA VAL A 195 9.62 -4.76 -0.56
C VAL A 195 8.52 -5.74 -0.97
N GLY A 196 7.87 -6.37 0.01
CA GLY A 196 6.79 -7.34 -0.22
C GLY A 196 7.23 -8.73 -0.71
N ARG A 197 8.54 -9.05 -0.69
CA ARG A 197 9.06 -10.41 -0.94
C ARG A 197 9.34 -11.20 0.35
N ARG A 198 8.70 -10.84 1.47
CA ARG A 198 8.87 -11.50 2.77
C ARG A 198 7.57 -12.14 3.22
#